data_AF-A0A6A4S3U3-F1
#
_entry.id   AF-A0A6A4S3U3-F1
#
_cell.length_a   1.000
_cell.length_b   1.000
_cell.length_c   1.000
_cell.angle_alpha   90.00
_cell.angle_beta   90.00
_cell.angle_gamma   90.00
#
_symmetry.space_group_name_H-M   'P 1'
#
loop_
_entity.id
_entity.type
_entity.pdbx_description
1 polymer ?
#
loop_
_entity_poly.entity_id
_entity_poly.type
_entity_poly.pdbx_seq_one_letter_code
_entity_poly.pdbx_strand_id
1 'polypeptide(L)'
;MIRKSTNLLLTRTLSHCLHYAIKKKNVGLAELVQLIINTTHLEQSCHFLEEFISNITNVPPDTANTTKLYGTSTFKDARHAAEAEIYTSLNAKIDQFLQLADYDWLAAVQGGGTLTASDYLVDLIAFLKSTFSVFTNLPGKVAQTACMSACKHISTCLMQLLLDPDVRQISLGALHQLNADVRECEGFARAGPVAGFQGDTLLLAFSDLRQLLELFTQWDWSTYLADYGKPTCKYLRVNPHTALVLLEKMRETSRKSNVFAQFRKTDRDRQKLIDAIIKQLRNLIAQHRA
;
A
#
# COMPACT_ATOMS: atom_id res chain seq x y z
N MET A 1 17.30 45.94 6.70
CA MET A 1 16.46 45.95 5.47
C MET A 1 16.69 44.68 4.63
N ILE A 2 17.92 44.37 4.21
CA ILE A 2 18.27 43.20 3.37
C ILE A 2 17.71 41.89 3.89
N ARG A 3 17.90 41.59 5.18
CA ARG A 3 17.43 40.33 5.79
C ARG A 3 15.90 40.18 5.73
N LYS A 4 15.16 41.25 5.99
CA LYS A 4 13.69 41.27 5.91
C LYS A 4 13.21 41.06 4.48
N SER A 5 13.82 41.72 3.49
CA SER A 5 13.50 41.53 2.07
C SER A 5 13.83 40.12 1.59
N THR A 6 14.97 39.56 2.01
CA THR A 6 15.37 38.18 1.73
C THR A 6 14.34 37.19 2.29
N ASN A 7 13.92 37.38 3.54
CA ASN A 7 12.87 36.58 4.15
C ASN A 7 11.54 36.67 3.40
N LEU A 8 11.17 37.85 2.89
CA LEU A 8 9.95 38.01 2.08
C LEU A 8 10.03 37.20 0.77
N LEU A 9 11.16 37.25 0.08
CA LEU A 9 11.39 36.50 -1.15
C LEU A 9 11.36 34.99 -0.91
N LEU A 10 12.05 34.51 0.14
CA LEU A 10 12.07 33.10 0.50
C LEU A 10 10.67 32.60 0.87
N THR A 11 10.02 33.25 1.83
CA THR A 11 8.76 32.76 2.41
C THR A 11 7.55 32.94 1.51
N ARG A 12 7.54 33.93 0.60
CA ARG A 12 6.39 34.18 -0.29
C ARG A 12 6.66 33.73 -1.71
N THR A 13 7.74 34.20 -2.32
CA THR A 13 7.96 33.99 -3.76
C THR A 13 8.47 32.57 -4.02
N LEU A 14 9.57 32.19 -3.36
CA LEU A 14 10.16 30.87 -3.54
C LEU A 14 9.24 29.76 -3.03
N SER A 15 8.62 29.95 -1.86
CA SER A 15 7.61 29.02 -1.34
C SER A 15 6.48 28.76 -2.35
N HIS A 16 5.94 29.82 -2.97
CA HIS A 16 4.89 29.68 -3.98
C HIS A 16 5.39 28.96 -5.25
N CYS A 17 6.61 29.26 -5.71
CA CYS A 17 7.21 28.56 -6.85
C CYS A 17 7.42 27.06 -6.58
N LEU A 18 7.91 26.71 -5.39
CA LEU A 18 8.10 25.32 -4.98
C LEU A 18 6.76 24.60 -4.87
N HIS A 19 5.77 25.21 -4.25
CA HIS A 19 4.44 24.63 -4.13
C HIS A 19 3.81 24.39 -5.51
N TYR A 20 3.93 25.36 -6.43
CA TYR A 20 3.46 25.21 -7.80
C TYR A 20 4.19 24.07 -8.55
N ALA A 21 5.51 23.96 -8.38
CA ALA A 21 6.29 22.89 -8.99
C ALA A 21 5.88 21.50 -8.48
N ILE A 22 5.61 21.38 -7.17
CA ILE A 22 5.17 20.13 -6.53
C ILE A 22 3.76 19.76 -6.98
N LYS A 23 2.84 20.72 -7.12
CA LYS A 23 1.43 20.45 -7.42
C LYS A 23 1.06 20.50 -8.90
N LYS A 24 2.04 20.65 -9.80
CA LYS A 24 1.78 20.66 -11.23
C LYS A 24 1.26 19.29 -11.68
N LYS A 25 0.19 19.29 -12.49
CA LYS A 25 -0.60 18.10 -12.89
C LYS A 25 0.22 16.90 -13.41
N ASN A 26 1.41 17.11 -13.96
CA ASN A 26 2.23 16.08 -14.58
C ASN A 26 3.65 16.03 -13.99
N VAL A 27 3.82 16.40 -12.71
CA VAL A 27 5.13 16.26 -12.07
C VAL A 27 5.52 14.78 -11.98
N GLY A 28 6.72 14.44 -12.42
CA GLY A 28 7.24 13.08 -12.37
C GLY A 28 7.75 12.71 -10.98
N LEU A 29 7.68 11.43 -10.60
CA LEU A 29 8.25 10.94 -9.33
C LEU A 29 9.76 11.27 -9.23
N ALA A 30 10.51 11.13 -10.32
CA ALA A 30 11.92 11.50 -10.36
C ALA A 30 12.15 13.01 -10.15
N GLU A 31 11.26 13.86 -10.65
CA GLU A 31 11.33 15.31 -10.45
C GLU A 31 11.06 15.68 -8.98
N LEU A 32 10.09 15.02 -8.34
CA LEU A 32 9.82 15.20 -6.91
C LEU A 32 11.01 14.75 -6.05
N VAL A 33 11.63 13.61 -6.39
CA VAL A 33 12.85 13.13 -5.73
C VAL A 33 13.96 14.17 -5.84
N GLN A 34 14.17 14.72 -7.04
CA GLN A 34 15.17 15.76 -7.26
C GLN A 34 14.85 17.04 -6.49
N LEU A 35 13.57 17.41 -6.36
CA LEU A 35 13.15 18.55 -5.56
C LEU A 35 13.48 18.35 -4.07
N ILE A 36 13.27 17.15 -3.52
CA ILE A 36 13.66 16.80 -2.15
C ILE A 36 15.17 16.92 -1.95
N ILE A 37 15.97 16.42 -2.88
CA ILE A 37 17.44 16.53 -2.84
C ILE A 37 17.86 18.01 -2.88
N ASN A 38 17.35 18.77 -3.84
CA ASN A 38 17.67 20.18 -4.03
C ASN A 38 17.29 21.01 -2.80
N THR A 39 16.08 20.83 -2.27
CA THR A 39 15.62 21.54 -1.06
C THR A 39 16.44 21.17 0.17
N THR A 40 16.95 19.94 0.27
CA THR A 40 17.85 19.53 1.36
C THR A 40 19.20 20.26 1.27
N HIS A 41 19.80 20.36 0.08
CA HIS A 41 21.03 21.11 -0.11
C HIS A 41 20.85 22.62 0.10
N LEU A 42 19.72 23.17 -0.37
CA LEU A 42 19.38 24.58 -0.14
C LEU A 42 19.16 24.88 1.35
N GLU A 43 18.51 23.97 2.08
CA GLU A 43 18.36 24.07 3.53
C GLU A 43 19.73 24.12 4.24
N GLN A 44 20.65 23.23 3.88
CA GLN A 44 22.01 23.21 4.42
C GLN A 44 22.77 24.50 4.08
N SER A 45 22.56 25.03 2.88
CA SER A 45 23.25 26.24 2.41
C SER A 45 22.74 27.54 3.04
N CYS A 46 21.60 27.51 3.75
CA CYS A 46 21.03 28.70 4.39
C CYS A 46 22.00 29.39 5.35
N HIS A 47 22.87 28.65 6.04
CA HIS A 47 23.82 29.25 6.97
C HIS A 47 24.85 30.14 6.26
N PHE A 48 25.29 29.77 5.03
CA PHE A 48 26.21 30.61 4.25
C PHE A 48 25.53 31.91 3.83
N LEU A 49 24.24 31.85 3.51
CA LEU A 49 23.46 33.05 3.21
C LEU A 49 23.30 33.94 4.46
N GLU A 50 23.09 33.35 5.64
CA GLU A 50 23.05 34.10 6.90
C GLU A 50 24.38 34.78 7.20
N GLU A 51 25.50 34.05 7.06
CA GLU A 51 26.86 34.57 7.26
C GLU A 51 27.18 35.69 6.27
N PHE A 52 26.86 35.50 4.99
CA PHE A 52 27.03 36.53 3.96
C PHE A 52 26.25 37.81 4.31
N ILE A 53 24.97 37.69 4.70
CA ILE A 53 24.16 38.85 5.10
C ILE A 53 24.73 39.52 6.33
N SER A 54 25.19 38.76 7.32
CA SER A 54 25.84 39.32 8.52
C SER A 54 27.12 40.08 8.18
N ASN A 55 27.97 39.53 7.30
CA ASN A 55 29.22 40.16 6.86
C ASN A 55 28.98 41.47 6.11
N ILE A 56 28.03 41.52 5.18
CA ILE A 56 27.74 42.76 4.42
C ILE A 56 27.02 43.82 5.27
N THR A 57 26.31 43.41 6.32
CA THR A 57 25.57 44.35 7.19
C THR A 57 26.35 44.76 8.43
N ASN A 58 27.50 44.13 8.72
CA ASN A 58 28.24 44.24 9.98
C ASN A 58 27.34 44.03 11.23
N VAL A 59 26.28 43.22 11.08
CA VAL A 59 25.37 42.88 12.20
C VAL A 59 25.65 41.45 12.65
N PRO A 60 26.13 41.25 13.89
CA PRO A 60 26.37 39.93 14.44
C PRO A 60 25.07 39.10 14.50
N PRO A 61 25.16 37.78 14.24
CA PRO A 61 24.00 36.88 14.27
C PRO A 61 23.31 36.82 15.64
N ASP A 62 24.05 37.02 16.74
CA ASP A 62 23.55 36.90 18.13
C ASP A 62 22.96 38.20 18.71
N THR A 63 22.73 39.22 17.89
CA THR A 63 22.06 40.44 18.37
C THR A 63 20.59 40.12 18.67
N ALA A 64 20.12 40.40 19.88
CA ALA A 64 18.79 40.01 20.40
C ALA A 64 17.58 40.44 19.53
N ASN A 65 17.77 41.35 18.56
CA ASN A 65 16.75 41.85 17.63
C ASN A 65 16.96 41.42 16.16
N THR A 66 17.89 40.51 15.87
CA THR A 66 18.13 40.03 14.50
C THR A 66 17.12 38.94 14.15
N THR A 67 16.19 39.25 13.24
CA THR A 67 15.27 38.26 12.65
C THR A 67 16.09 37.17 11.94
N LYS A 68 16.02 35.89 12.31
CA LYS A 68 16.73 34.81 11.57
C LYS A 68 16.20 34.65 10.13
N LEU A 69 16.97 34.01 9.25
CA LEU A 69 16.44 33.68 7.92
C LEU A 69 15.41 32.55 8.04
N TYR A 70 14.30 32.71 7.33
CA TYR A 70 13.23 31.70 7.26
C TYR A 70 13.43 30.74 6.07
N GLY A 71 14.63 30.70 5.49
CA GLY A 71 14.97 29.80 4.39
C GLY A 71 14.87 28.34 4.82
N THR A 72 15.45 27.99 5.98
CA THR A 72 15.43 26.63 6.52
C THR A 72 14.01 26.09 6.71
N SER A 73 13.12 26.89 7.32
CA SER A 73 11.71 26.49 7.49
C SER A 73 11.00 26.34 6.13
N THR A 74 11.22 27.28 5.21
CA THR A 74 10.60 27.24 3.88
C THR A 74 11.00 25.97 3.11
N PHE A 75 12.29 25.61 3.11
CA PHE A 75 12.77 24.41 2.43
C PHE A 75 12.32 23.12 3.10
N LYS A 76 12.24 23.12 4.44
CA LYS A 76 11.70 21.98 5.20
C LYS A 76 10.22 21.75 4.87
N ASP A 77 9.42 22.80 4.79
CA ASP A 77 8.00 22.70 4.42
C ASP A 77 7.82 22.22 2.99
N ALA A 78 8.62 22.75 2.05
CA ALA A 78 8.63 22.31 0.66
C ALA A 78 9.03 20.83 0.52
N ARG A 79 10.04 20.38 1.28
CA ARG A 79 10.44 18.97 1.30
C ARG A 79 9.32 18.07 1.78
N HIS A 80 8.66 18.39 2.90
CA HIS A 80 7.52 17.60 3.38
C HIS A 80 6.37 17.56 2.37
N ALA A 81 6.09 18.68 1.70
CA ALA A 81 5.06 18.73 0.66
C ALA A 81 5.42 17.83 -0.55
N ALA A 82 6.69 17.78 -0.93
CA ALA A 82 7.17 16.90 -1.99
C ALA A 82 7.14 15.42 -1.59
N GLU A 83 7.52 15.10 -0.36
CA GLU A 83 7.41 13.74 0.20
C GLU A 83 5.96 13.25 0.19
N ALA A 84 5.02 14.09 0.64
CA ALA A 84 3.60 13.77 0.59
C ALA A 84 3.10 13.54 -0.84
N GLU A 85 3.54 14.37 -1.79
CA GLU A 85 3.18 14.23 -3.20
C GLU A 85 3.75 12.95 -3.82
N ILE A 86 4.95 12.50 -3.41
CA ILE A 86 5.50 11.21 -3.83
C ILE A 86 4.54 10.08 -3.42
N TYR A 87 4.06 10.07 -2.18
CA TYR A 87 3.15 9.02 -1.72
C TYR A 87 1.83 9.02 -2.51
N THR A 88 1.24 10.21 -2.72
CA THR A 88 0.00 10.36 -3.50
C THR A 88 0.19 9.93 -4.95
N SER A 89 1.24 10.43 -5.61
CA SER A 89 1.54 10.13 -7.01
C SER A 89 1.89 8.65 -7.23
N LEU A 90 2.62 8.04 -6.29
CA LEU A 90 2.95 6.63 -6.34
C LEU A 90 1.70 5.76 -6.22
N ASN A 91 0.83 6.03 -5.24
CA ASN A 91 -0.42 5.29 -5.08
C ASN A 91 -1.36 5.48 -6.27
N ALA A 92 -1.47 6.70 -6.81
CA ALA A 92 -2.25 6.95 -8.02
C ALA A 92 -1.70 6.18 -9.25
N LYS A 93 -0.38 5.98 -9.34
CA LYS A 93 0.23 5.14 -10.38
C LYS A 93 -0.07 3.65 -10.15
N ILE A 94 -0.01 3.19 -8.91
CA ILE A 94 -0.42 1.82 -8.55
C ILE A 94 -1.88 1.60 -8.96
N ASP A 95 -2.78 2.54 -8.65
CA ASP A 95 -4.20 2.45 -9.02
C ASP A 95 -4.40 2.30 -10.54
N GLN A 96 -3.60 3.00 -11.35
CA GLN A 96 -3.66 2.88 -12.81
C GLN A 96 -3.32 1.46 -13.29
N PHE A 97 -2.35 0.78 -12.67
CA PHE A 97 -2.06 -0.63 -12.99
C PHE A 97 -3.16 -1.56 -12.47
N LEU A 98 -3.65 -1.34 -11.26
CA LEU A 98 -4.68 -2.21 -10.65
C LEU A 98 -6.03 -2.11 -11.37
N GLN A 99 -6.32 -0.99 -12.03
CA GLN A 99 -7.49 -0.84 -12.91
C GLN A 99 -7.47 -1.77 -14.13
N LEU A 100 -6.30 -2.32 -14.49
CA LEU A 100 -6.16 -3.31 -15.57
C LEU A 100 -6.46 -4.75 -15.11
N ALA A 101 -6.77 -4.95 -13.83
CA ALA A 101 -7.10 -6.27 -13.30
C ALA A 101 -8.40 -6.80 -13.95
N ASP A 102 -8.28 -7.89 -14.70
CA ASP A 102 -9.38 -8.57 -15.37
C ASP A 102 -9.46 -10.03 -14.91
N TYR A 103 -9.89 -10.23 -13.66
CA TYR A 103 -10.04 -11.56 -13.08
C TYR A 103 -11.28 -12.25 -13.63
N ASP A 104 -11.11 -13.46 -14.19
CA ASP A 104 -12.23 -14.38 -14.40
C ASP A 104 -12.66 -14.97 -13.05
N TRP A 105 -13.61 -14.29 -12.40
CA TRP A 105 -14.16 -14.69 -11.09
C TRP A 105 -14.87 -16.05 -11.10
N LEU A 106 -15.16 -16.63 -12.27
CA LEU A 106 -15.78 -17.94 -12.43
C LEU A 106 -14.78 -18.99 -12.96
N ALA A 107 -13.50 -18.66 -13.06
CA ALA A 107 -12.46 -19.53 -13.57
C ALA A 107 -12.47 -20.91 -12.91
N ALA A 108 -12.36 -21.96 -13.72
CA ALA A 108 -12.19 -23.31 -13.19
C ALA A 108 -10.85 -23.46 -12.47
N VAL A 109 -10.76 -24.41 -11.53
CA VAL A 109 -9.47 -24.76 -10.92
C VAL A 109 -8.59 -25.39 -12.01
N GLN A 110 -7.45 -24.77 -12.30
CA GLN A 110 -6.50 -25.32 -13.27
C GLN A 110 -5.86 -26.60 -12.70
N GLY A 111 -5.88 -27.67 -13.49
CA GLY A 111 -5.26 -28.95 -13.12
C GLY A 111 -3.77 -28.96 -13.46
N GLY A 112 -2.91 -29.04 -12.45
CA GLY A 112 -1.50 -29.47 -12.59
C GLY A 112 -0.47 -28.44 -13.05
N GLY A 113 -0.86 -27.19 -13.31
CA GLY A 113 0.07 -26.08 -13.61
C GLY A 113 0.28 -25.14 -12.42
N THR A 114 1.49 -24.61 -12.26
CA THR A 114 1.71 -23.45 -11.37
C THR A 114 1.10 -22.21 -12.01
N LEU A 115 0.11 -21.61 -11.36
CA LEU A 115 -0.43 -20.32 -11.80
C LEU A 115 0.69 -19.27 -11.75
N THR A 116 0.83 -18.52 -12.84
CA THR A 116 1.69 -17.36 -12.92
C THR A 116 0.95 -16.12 -12.46
N ALA A 117 1.68 -15.12 -11.99
CA ALA A 117 1.07 -13.82 -11.68
C ALA A 117 0.46 -13.18 -12.92
N SER A 118 -0.60 -12.39 -12.73
CA SER A 118 -1.26 -11.64 -13.79
C SER A 118 -0.34 -10.59 -14.41
N ASP A 119 -0.42 -10.39 -15.72
CA ASP A 119 0.49 -9.50 -16.47
C ASP A 119 0.52 -8.08 -15.92
N TYR A 120 -0.65 -7.50 -15.60
CA TYR A 120 -0.74 -6.15 -15.02
C TYR A 120 0.07 -6.01 -13.72
N LEU A 121 0.15 -7.09 -12.95
CA LEU A 121 0.85 -7.10 -11.68
C LEU A 121 2.35 -7.27 -11.89
N VAL A 122 2.76 -8.09 -12.84
CA VAL A 122 4.17 -8.22 -13.25
C VAL A 122 4.70 -6.85 -13.70
N ASP A 123 3.94 -6.15 -14.53
CA ASP A 123 4.27 -4.79 -14.99
C ASP A 123 4.29 -3.79 -13.83
N LEU A 124 3.33 -3.86 -12.91
CA LEU A 124 3.33 -3.05 -11.69
C LEU A 124 4.59 -3.28 -10.86
N ILE A 125 4.98 -4.54 -10.62
CA ILE A 125 6.18 -4.88 -9.86
C ILE A 125 7.44 -4.39 -10.59
N ALA A 126 7.50 -4.49 -11.92
CA ALA A 126 8.60 -3.94 -12.71
C ALA A 126 8.68 -2.41 -12.58
N PHE A 127 7.55 -1.72 -12.66
CA PHE A 127 7.46 -0.27 -12.42
C PHE A 127 7.94 0.11 -11.02
N LEU A 128 7.52 -0.62 -9.98
CA LEU A 128 7.94 -0.35 -8.60
C LEU A 128 9.45 -0.58 -8.41
N LYS A 129 10.00 -1.68 -8.95
CA LYS A 129 11.45 -1.94 -8.94
C LYS A 129 12.22 -0.79 -9.59
N SER A 130 11.78 -0.33 -10.77
CA SER A 130 12.40 0.81 -11.45
C SER A 130 12.27 2.10 -10.63
N THR A 131 11.10 2.36 -10.02
CA THR A 131 10.84 3.57 -9.25
C THR A 131 11.67 3.62 -7.97
N PHE A 132 11.72 2.52 -7.20
CA PHE A 132 12.49 2.47 -5.96
C PHE A 132 14.00 2.52 -6.19
N SER A 133 14.48 2.13 -7.38
CA SER A 133 15.89 2.35 -7.76
C SER A 133 16.26 3.84 -7.82
N VAL A 134 15.30 4.72 -8.16
CA VAL A 134 15.52 6.18 -8.15
C VAL A 134 15.41 6.73 -6.72
N PHE A 135 14.59 6.10 -5.88
CA PHE A 135 14.34 6.51 -4.50
C PHE A 135 15.52 6.23 -3.56
N THR A 136 16.55 5.50 -4.00
CA THR A 136 17.79 5.35 -3.22
C THR A 136 18.48 6.69 -2.94
N ASN A 137 18.17 7.73 -3.72
CA ASN A 137 18.66 9.09 -3.51
C ASN A 137 17.85 9.89 -2.48
N LEU A 138 16.72 9.36 -2.00
CA LEU A 138 15.93 9.97 -0.93
C LEU A 138 16.55 9.64 0.44
N PRO A 139 16.22 10.44 1.48
CA PRO A 139 16.49 10.04 2.86
C PRO A 139 15.88 8.65 3.14
N GLY A 140 16.65 7.75 3.76
CA GLY A 140 16.27 6.34 3.90
C GLY A 140 14.87 6.12 4.49
N LYS A 141 14.48 6.93 5.48
CA LYS A 141 13.13 6.86 6.08
C LYS A 141 12.02 7.20 5.06
N VAL A 142 12.23 8.18 4.19
CA VAL A 142 11.24 8.59 3.17
C VAL A 142 11.04 7.46 2.16
N ALA A 143 12.14 6.87 1.66
CA ALA A 143 12.06 5.74 0.75
C ALA A 143 11.38 4.52 1.37
N GLN A 144 11.68 4.22 2.64
CA GLN A 144 11.03 3.14 3.40
C GLN A 144 9.53 3.41 3.58
N THR A 145 9.15 4.63 3.94
CA THR A 145 7.73 5.01 4.08
C THR A 145 7.00 4.90 2.74
N ALA A 146 7.60 5.35 1.63
CA ALA A 146 7.01 5.19 0.30
C ALA A 146 6.80 3.71 -0.06
N CYS A 147 7.81 2.87 0.19
CA CYS A 147 7.74 1.44 -0.08
C CYS A 147 6.69 0.72 0.76
N MET A 148 6.64 1.02 2.06
CA MET A 148 5.61 0.46 2.96
C MET A 148 4.21 0.93 2.55
N SER A 149 4.06 2.21 2.19
CA SER A 149 2.80 2.77 1.71
C SER A 149 2.33 2.07 0.43
N ALA A 150 3.21 1.89 -0.54
CA ALA A 150 2.91 1.18 -1.79
C ALA A 150 2.47 -0.27 -1.55
N CYS A 151 3.24 -1.05 -0.77
CA CYS A 151 2.90 -2.43 -0.46
C CYS A 151 1.55 -2.55 0.26
N LYS A 152 1.29 -1.67 1.24
CA LYS A 152 0.02 -1.64 1.98
C LYS A 152 -1.14 -1.24 1.07
N HIS A 153 -0.93 -0.29 0.16
CA HIS A 153 -1.92 0.14 -0.81
C HIS A 153 -2.31 -1.01 -1.74
N ILE A 154 -1.32 -1.71 -2.33
CA ILE A 154 -1.55 -2.90 -3.17
C ILE A 154 -2.36 -3.96 -2.42
N SER A 155 -1.92 -4.33 -1.21
CA SER A 155 -2.63 -5.30 -0.36
C SER A 155 -4.08 -4.90 -0.09
N THR A 156 -4.31 -3.61 0.17
CA THR A 156 -5.65 -3.06 0.43
C THR A 156 -6.53 -3.11 -0.83
N CYS A 157 -6.00 -2.72 -1.98
CA CYS A 157 -6.74 -2.75 -3.24
C CYS A 157 -7.05 -4.18 -3.69
N LEU A 158 -6.12 -5.13 -3.55
CA LEU A 158 -6.38 -6.55 -3.86
C LEU A 158 -7.44 -7.15 -2.92
N MET A 159 -7.42 -6.77 -1.63
CA MET A 159 -8.49 -7.12 -0.70
C MET A 159 -9.83 -6.50 -1.12
N GLN A 160 -9.84 -5.26 -1.58
CA GLN A 160 -11.05 -4.58 -2.05
C GLN A 160 -11.63 -5.25 -3.31
N LEU A 161 -10.79 -5.68 -4.25
CA LEU A 161 -11.24 -6.44 -5.44
C LEU A 161 -11.98 -7.73 -5.04
N LEU A 162 -11.48 -8.45 -4.03
CA LEU A 162 -12.16 -9.64 -3.50
C LEU A 162 -13.52 -9.34 -2.84
N LEU A 163 -13.64 -8.18 -2.20
CA LEU A 163 -14.82 -7.80 -1.42
C LEU A 163 -15.79 -6.91 -2.19
N ASP A 164 -15.46 -6.57 -3.43
CA ASP A 164 -16.23 -5.66 -4.27
C ASP A 164 -17.70 -6.11 -4.37
N PRO A 165 -18.68 -5.25 -4.08
CA PRO A 165 -20.10 -5.61 -4.13
C PRO A 165 -20.57 -6.07 -5.52
N ASP A 166 -19.91 -5.63 -6.60
CA ASP A 166 -20.24 -6.02 -7.97
C ASP A 166 -19.76 -7.45 -8.29
N VAL A 167 -18.72 -7.93 -7.60
CA VAL A 167 -18.23 -9.31 -7.71
C VAL A 167 -19.10 -10.24 -6.86
N ARG A 168 -20.21 -10.72 -7.43
CA ARG A 168 -21.18 -11.54 -6.67
C ARG A 168 -20.71 -12.96 -6.36
N GLN A 169 -19.86 -13.51 -7.23
CA GLN A 169 -19.47 -14.92 -7.18
C GLN A 169 -17.98 -15.03 -7.38
N ILE A 170 -17.32 -15.87 -6.57
CA ILE A 170 -15.88 -16.12 -6.67
C ILE A 170 -15.68 -17.63 -6.70
N SER A 171 -15.00 -18.12 -7.73
CA SER A 171 -14.58 -19.51 -7.83
C SER A 171 -13.29 -19.74 -7.06
N LEU A 172 -13.00 -21.02 -6.74
CA LEU A 172 -11.72 -21.37 -6.16
C LEU A 172 -10.56 -21.12 -7.15
N GLY A 173 -10.80 -21.23 -8.46
CA GLY A 173 -9.80 -20.91 -9.49
C GLY A 173 -9.40 -19.44 -9.47
N ALA A 174 -10.37 -18.53 -9.42
CA ALA A 174 -10.13 -17.09 -9.30
C ALA A 174 -9.37 -16.74 -8.02
N LEU A 175 -9.75 -17.37 -6.89
CA LEU A 175 -9.06 -17.19 -5.63
C LEU A 175 -7.60 -17.67 -5.68
N HIS A 176 -7.34 -18.78 -6.38
CA HIS A 176 -5.98 -19.26 -6.61
C HIS A 176 -5.15 -18.32 -7.50
N GLN A 177 -5.75 -17.68 -8.50
CA GLN A 177 -5.08 -16.68 -9.34
C GLN A 177 -4.67 -15.46 -8.51
N LEU A 178 -5.60 -14.87 -7.74
CA LEU A 178 -5.27 -13.75 -6.86
C LEU A 178 -4.24 -14.16 -5.78
N ASN A 179 -4.27 -15.42 -5.33
CA ASN A 179 -3.25 -15.94 -4.44
C ASN A 179 -1.84 -16.03 -5.07
N ALA A 180 -1.74 -16.30 -6.37
CA ALA A 180 -0.48 -16.22 -7.11
C ALA A 180 0.02 -14.77 -7.21
N ASP A 181 -0.89 -13.84 -7.48
CA ASP A 181 -0.60 -12.40 -7.53
C ASP A 181 -0.05 -11.87 -6.20
N VAL A 182 -0.69 -12.20 -5.08
CA VAL A 182 -0.20 -11.79 -3.75
C VAL A 182 1.16 -12.44 -3.43
N ARG A 183 1.44 -13.66 -3.90
CA ARG A 183 2.76 -14.28 -3.73
C ARG A 183 3.85 -13.54 -4.50
N GLU A 184 3.55 -13.02 -5.67
CA GLU A 184 4.50 -12.20 -6.44
C GLU A 184 4.78 -10.87 -5.71
N CYS A 185 3.74 -10.25 -5.13
CA CYS A 185 3.90 -9.06 -4.28
C CYS A 185 4.77 -9.33 -3.04
N GLU A 186 4.58 -10.50 -2.40
CA GLU A 186 5.42 -10.95 -1.29
C GLU A 186 6.85 -11.27 -1.72
N GLY A 187 7.03 -11.81 -2.93
CA GLY A 187 8.34 -12.01 -3.55
C GLY A 187 9.08 -10.68 -3.71
N PHE A 188 8.38 -9.66 -4.24
CA PHE A 188 8.90 -8.29 -4.32
C PHE A 188 9.26 -7.73 -2.94
N ALA A 189 8.38 -7.84 -1.95
CA ALA A 189 8.63 -7.33 -0.60
C ALA A 189 9.82 -8.03 0.08
N ARG A 190 9.97 -9.34 -0.10
CA ARG A 190 11.09 -10.13 0.43
C ARG A 190 12.43 -9.79 -0.23
N ALA A 191 12.42 -9.37 -1.48
CA ALA A 191 13.62 -8.93 -2.19
C ALA A 191 14.21 -7.63 -1.62
N GLY A 192 13.50 -6.92 -0.73
CA GLY A 192 14.00 -5.71 -0.10
C GLY A 192 14.23 -4.57 -1.09
N PRO A 193 13.17 -4.04 -1.73
CA PRO A 193 13.28 -3.03 -2.79
C PRO A 193 13.90 -1.71 -2.33
N VAL A 194 13.91 -1.45 -1.01
CA VAL A 194 14.54 -0.30 -0.37
C VAL A 194 15.36 -0.79 0.83
N ALA A 195 16.55 -0.23 1.01
CA ALA A 195 17.43 -0.57 2.12
C ALA A 195 16.87 -0.15 3.49
N GLY A 196 17.28 -0.88 4.53
CA GLY A 196 17.04 -0.53 5.94
C GLY A 196 15.71 -1.02 6.54
N PHE A 197 14.95 -1.85 5.81
CA PHE A 197 13.94 -2.70 6.46
C PHE A 197 14.61 -3.79 7.30
N GLN A 198 14.02 -4.12 8.45
CA GLN A 198 14.49 -5.21 9.31
C GLN A 198 13.69 -6.48 9.02
N GLY A 199 14.38 -7.55 8.61
CA GLY A 199 13.77 -8.86 8.34
C GLY A 199 12.51 -8.76 7.46
N ASP A 200 11.44 -9.41 7.91
CA ASP A 200 10.17 -9.52 7.17
C ASP A 200 9.21 -8.34 7.41
N THR A 201 9.69 -7.19 7.87
CA THR A 201 8.82 -6.03 8.18
C THR A 201 7.94 -5.63 7.00
N LEU A 202 8.46 -5.66 5.77
CA LEU A 202 7.69 -5.29 4.58
C LEU A 202 6.60 -6.33 4.23
N LEU A 203 6.80 -7.60 4.60
CA LEU A 203 5.79 -8.66 4.43
C LEU A 203 4.56 -8.44 5.32
N LEU A 204 4.71 -7.70 6.42
CA LEU A 204 3.58 -7.34 7.29
C LEU A 204 2.51 -6.50 6.55
N ALA A 205 2.86 -5.84 5.44
CA ALA A 205 1.89 -5.13 4.61
C ALA A 205 0.85 -6.07 3.97
N PHE A 206 1.20 -7.34 3.78
CA PHE A 206 0.38 -8.36 3.13
C PHE A 206 -0.24 -9.35 4.11
N SER A 207 0.06 -9.27 5.42
CA SER A 207 -0.32 -10.30 6.40
C SER A 207 -1.82 -10.59 6.45
N ASP A 208 -2.63 -9.56 6.36
CA ASP A 208 -4.09 -9.68 6.51
C ASP A 208 -4.69 -10.40 5.31
N LEU A 209 -4.27 -10.01 4.10
CA LEU A 209 -4.68 -10.65 2.85
C LEU A 209 -4.11 -12.08 2.75
N ARG A 210 -2.85 -12.29 3.15
CA ARG A 210 -2.19 -13.59 3.16
C ARG A 210 -2.92 -14.60 4.04
N GLN A 211 -3.19 -14.24 5.29
CA GLN A 211 -3.89 -15.13 6.21
C GLN A 211 -5.33 -15.41 5.75
N LEU A 212 -6.02 -14.44 5.18
CA LEU A 212 -7.34 -14.65 4.59
C LEU A 212 -7.26 -15.67 3.44
N LEU A 213 -6.34 -15.49 2.50
CA LEU A 213 -6.18 -16.41 1.37
C LEU A 213 -5.77 -17.81 1.82
N GLU A 214 -4.88 -17.93 2.81
CA GLU A 214 -4.49 -19.23 3.38
C GLU A 214 -5.66 -19.97 4.02
N LEU A 215 -6.50 -19.29 4.79
CA LEU A 215 -7.69 -19.90 5.40
C LEU A 215 -8.59 -20.55 4.34
N PHE A 216 -8.81 -19.87 3.23
CA PHE A 216 -9.69 -20.34 2.17
C PHE A 216 -9.04 -21.36 1.24
N THR A 217 -7.75 -21.23 0.96
CA THR A 217 -7.01 -22.16 0.09
C THR A 217 -6.67 -23.48 0.80
N GLN A 218 -6.38 -23.44 2.10
CA GLN A 218 -6.15 -24.63 2.94
C GLN A 218 -7.45 -25.20 3.52
N TRP A 219 -8.55 -24.45 3.47
CA TRP A 219 -9.85 -24.83 4.03
C TRP A 219 -9.82 -25.12 5.55
N ASP A 220 -9.01 -24.37 6.28
CA ASP A 220 -8.63 -24.63 7.68
C ASP A 220 -9.61 -24.00 8.71
N TRP A 221 -10.90 -24.07 8.41
CA TRP A 221 -11.97 -23.42 9.18
C TRP A 221 -12.12 -23.98 10.59
N SER A 222 -11.83 -25.27 10.80
CA SER A 222 -11.85 -25.89 12.12
C SER A 222 -10.86 -25.22 13.06
N THR A 223 -9.62 -24.99 12.59
CA THR A 223 -8.57 -24.34 13.37
C THR A 223 -8.92 -22.87 13.61
N TYR A 224 -9.37 -22.16 12.57
CA TYR A 224 -9.77 -20.76 12.71
C TYR A 224 -10.86 -20.57 13.77
N LEU A 225 -11.93 -21.37 13.73
CA LEU A 225 -13.05 -21.23 14.65
C LEU A 225 -12.70 -21.68 16.08
N ALA A 226 -11.86 -22.71 16.23
CA ALA A 226 -11.47 -23.22 17.55
C ALA A 226 -10.48 -22.32 18.29
N ASP A 227 -9.62 -21.61 17.54
CA ASP A 227 -8.58 -20.75 18.09
C ASP A 227 -8.89 -19.26 18.03
N TYR A 228 -10.03 -18.87 17.45
CA TYR A 228 -10.43 -17.48 17.35
C TYR A 228 -10.40 -16.77 18.72
N GLY A 229 -9.76 -15.60 18.76
CA GLY A 229 -9.59 -14.81 19.98
C GLY A 229 -8.41 -15.22 20.87
N LYS A 230 -7.72 -16.34 20.59
CA LYS A 230 -6.50 -16.73 21.32
C LYS A 230 -5.28 -15.98 20.77
N PRO A 231 -4.32 -15.57 21.61
CA PRO A 231 -3.11 -14.86 21.16
C PRO A 231 -2.19 -15.72 20.28
N THR A 232 -2.31 -17.05 20.37
CA THR A 232 -1.50 -18.03 19.61
C THR A 232 -2.19 -18.50 18.33
N CYS A 233 -3.31 -17.90 17.93
CA CYS A 233 -4.06 -18.38 16.76
C CYS A 233 -3.30 -18.12 15.45
N LYS A 234 -3.34 -19.11 14.55
CA LYS A 234 -2.69 -19.06 13.23
C LYS A 234 -3.20 -17.90 12.35
N TYR A 235 -4.50 -17.62 12.43
CA TYR A 235 -5.21 -16.65 11.59
C TYR A 235 -5.61 -15.38 12.36
N LEU A 236 -4.70 -14.87 13.19
CA LEU A 236 -4.92 -13.70 14.06
C LEU A 236 -5.38 -12.43 13.32
N ARG A 237 -5.00 -12.27 12.04
CA ARG A 237 -5.31 -11.11 11.21
C ARG A 237 -6.62 -11.25 10.44
N VAL A 238 -7.23 -12.43 10.41
CA VAL A 238 -8.45 -12.66 9.64
C VAL A 238 -9.64 -12.06 10.39
N ASN A 239 -10.28 -11.08 9.77
CA ASN A 239 -11.53 -10.51 10.29
C ASN A 239 -12.71 -11.44 9.94
N PRO A 240 -13.54 -11.86 10.92
CA PRO A 240 -14.71 -12.70 10.65
C PRO A 240 -15.71 -12.11 9.67
N HIS A 241 -15.89 -10.79 9.63
CA HIS A 241 -16.80 -10.13 8.69
C HIS A 241 -16.29 -10.27 7.26
N THR A 242 -15.00 -10.01 7.05
CA THR A 242 -14.33 -10.17 5.75
C THR A 242 -14.40 -11.62 5.27
N ALA A 243 -14.10 -12.57 6.17
CA ALA A 243 -14.20 -13.99 5.88
C ALA A 243 -15.65 -14.42 5.55
N LEU A 244 -16.64 -13.89 6.26
CA LEU A 244 -18.06 -14.17 5.97
C LEU A 244 -18.46 -13.68 4.57
N VAL A 245 -18.10 -12.45 4.19
CA VAL A 245 -18.42 -11.88 2.87
C VAL A 245 -17.81 -12.72 1.74
N LEU A 246 -16.54 -13.09 1.85
CA LEU A 246 -15.86 -13.91 0.85
C LEU A 246 -16.49 -15.32 0.76
N LEU A 247 -16.81 -15.93 1.90
CA LEU A 247 -17.45 -17.25 1.94
C LEU A 247 -18.85 -17.24 1.32
N GLU A 248 -19.61 -16.16 1.50
CA GLU A 248 -20.92 -15.98 0.86
C GLU A 248 -20.79 -15.86 -0.66
N LYS A 249 -19.81 -15.11 -1.18
CA LYS A 249 -19.52 -15.03 -2.62
C LYS A 249 -19.13 -16.41 -3.20
N MET A 250 -18.32 -17.19 -2.50
CA MET A 250 -17.94 -18.54 -2.94
C MET A 250 -19.10 -19.55 -2.89
N ARG A 251 -20.04 -19.37 -1.96
CA ARG A 251 -21.25 -20.20 -1.86
C ARG A 251 -22.13 -20.06 -3.10
N GLU A 252 -22.27 -18.86 -3.65
CA GLU A 252 -23.16 -18.60 -4.79
C GLU A 252 -22.69 -19.28 -6.08
N THR A 253 -21.38 -19.41 -6.28
CA THR A 253 -20.77 -20.17 -7.39
C THR A 253 -21.22 -21.64 -7.37
N SER A 254 -21.24 -22.26 -6.18
CA SER A 254 -21.66 -23.65 -5.97
C SER A 254 -23.15 -23.88 -6.30
N ARG A 255 -24.03 -22.90 -6.02
CA ARG A 255 -25.48 -23.04 -6.25
C ARG A 255 -25.90 -23.08 -7.72
N LYS A 256 -25.15 -22.48 -8.65
CA LYS A 256 -25.48 -22.52 -10.09
C LYS A 256 -25.00 -23.80 -10.77
N SER A 257 -23.90 -24.40 -10.31
CA SER A 257 -23.49 -25.77 -10.69
C SER A 257 -24.56 -26.82 -10.32
N ASN A 258 -25.40 -26.49 -9.34
CA ASN A 258 -26.38 -27.36 -8.71
C ASN A 258 -27.56 -27.78 -9.62
N VAL A 259 -27.78 -27.11 -10.77
CA VAL A 259 -28.81 -27.54 -11.75
C VAL A 259 -28.48 -28.93 -12.33
N PHE A 260 -27.20 -29.34 -12.32
CA PHE A 260 -26.76 -30.69 -12.69
C PHE A 260 -26.33 -31.56 -11.50
N ALA A 261 -26.26 -31.01 -10.28
CA ALA A 261 -25.71 -31.72 -9.11
C ALA A 261 -26.74 -32.58 -8.34
N GLN A 262 -27.96 -32.77 -8.86
CA GLN A 262 -28.84 -33.84 -8.38
C GLN A 262 -28.15 -35.22 -8.40
N PHE A 263 -27.06 -35.36 -9.17
CA PHE A 263 -26.29 -36.59 -9.35
C PHE A 263 -24.94 -36.64 -8.60
N ARG A 264 -24.51 -35.61 -7.84
CA ARG A 264 -23.19 -35.61 -7.15
C ARG A 264 -23.31 -35.35 -5.64
N LYS A 265 -23.17 -36.43 -4.84
CA LYS A 265 -23.22 -36.40 -3.36
C LYS A 265 -22.17 -35.45 -2.74
N THR A 266 -20.97 -35.40 -3.31
CA THR A 266 -19.83 -34.62 -2.83
C THR A 266 -20.09 -33.11 -2.84
N ASP A 267 -20.77 -32.58 -3.87
CA ASP A 267 -21.07 -31.14 -3.96
C ASP A 267 -22.10 -30.71 -2.91
N ARG A 268 -23.08 -31.57 -2.60
CA ARG A 268 -24.06 -31.32 -1.54
C ARG A 268 -23.44 -31.27 -0.15
N ASP A 269 -22.50 -32.16 0.14
CA ASP A 269 -21.83 -32.20 1.44
C ASP A 269 -20.90 -30.99 1.62
N ARG A 270 -20.21 -30.55 0.56
CA ARG A 270 -19.45 -29.29 0.56
C ARG A 270 -20.34 -28.08 0.80
N GLN A 271 -21.52 -28.04 0.17
CA GLN A 271 -22.48 -26.96 0.35
C GLN A 271 -22.99 -26.87 1.80
N LYS A 272 -23.32 -28.02 2.41
CA LYS A 272 -23.71 -28.09 3.83
C LYS A 272 -22.60 -27.61 4.75
N LEU A 273 -21.35 -27.95 4.45
CA LEU A 273 -20.19 -27.49 5.21
C LEU A 273 -20.06 -25.97 5.15
N ILE A 274 -20.17 -25.38 3.96
CA ILE A 274 -20.16 -23.92 3.78
C ILE A 274 -21.28 -23.25 4.57
N ASP A 275 -22.51 -23.77 4.48
CA ASP A 275 -23.65 -23.19 5.20
C ASP A 275 -23.51 -23.31 6.73
N ALA A 276 -22.89 -24.40 7.22
CA ALA A 276 -22.56 -24.56 8.64
C ALA A 276 -21.51 -23.54 9.11
N ILE A 277 -20.43 -23.35 8.33
CA ILE A 277 -19.38 -22.37 8.64
C ILE A 277 -19.96 -20.95 8.64
N ILE A 278 -20.79 -20.60 7.66
CA ILE A 278 -21.49 -19.29 7.61
C ILE A 278 -22.30 -19.06 8.89
N LYS A 279 -23.05 -20.07 9.35
CA LYS A 279 -23.83 -19.98 10.59
C LYS A 279 -22.91 -19.77 11.81
N GLN A 280 -21.81 -20.51 11.89
CA GLN A 280 -20.82 -20.35 12.98
C GLN A 280 -20.17 -18.97 12.97
N LEU A 281 -19.78 -18.44 11.80
CA LEU A 281 -19.21 -17.10 11.66
C LEU A 281 -20.20 -16.01 12.09
N ARG A 282 -21.48 -16.11 11.69
CA ARG A 282 -22.51 -15.17 12.11
C ARG A 282 -22.71 -15.19 13.63
N ASN A 283 -22.71 -16.37 14.24
CA ASN A 283 -22.80 -16.51 15.69
C ASN A 283 -21.57 -15.89 16.39
N LEU A 284 -20.37 -16.17 15.88
CA LEU A 284 -19.11 -15.63 16.40
C LEU A 284 -19.09 -14.09 16.34
N ILE A 285 -19.52 -13.51 15.21
CA ILE A 285 -19.67 -12.06 15.04
C ILE A 285 -20.68 -11.48 16.03
N ALA A 286 -21.83 -12.14 16.22
CA ALA A 286 -22.84 -11.68 17.15
C ALA A 286 -22.35 -11.70 18.61
N GLN A 287 -21.60 -12.74 19.00
CA GLN A 287 -21.02 -12.89 20.34
C GLN A 287 -19.97 -11.83 20.66
N HIS A 288 -19.24 -11.34 19.66
CA HIS A 288 -18.20 -10.30 19.84
C HIS A 288 -18.71 -8.86 19.68
N ARG A 289 -20.01 -8.67 19.41
CA ARG A 289 -20.68 -7.35 19.44
C ARG A 289 -21.34 -7.03 20.79
N ALA A 290 -21.50 -8.03 21.66
CA ALA A 290 -22.04 -7.91 23.01
C ALA A 290 -20.90 -7.71 24.02
#